data_AF-A0A9I9CJR7-F1
#
_entry.id   AF-A0A9I9CJR7-F1
#
_cell.length_a   1.000
_cell.length_b   1.000
_cell.length_c   1.000
_cell.angle_alpha   90.00
_cell.angle_beta   90.00
_cell.angle_gamma   90.00
#
_symmetry.space_group_name_H-M   'P 1'
#
loop_
_entity.id
_entity.type
_entity.pdbx_description
1 polymer ?
#
loop_
_entity_poly.entity_id
_entity_poly.type
_entity_poly.pdbx_seq_one_letter_code
_entity_poly.pdbx_strand_id
1 'polypeptide(L)'
;MDNMAGRNLYSHLVPLALLLIDGSSPIDVTDPRWELYVLTQKNNDQLGQTYPTLLGFAALYRFYHYPDSSRLRLSQILVLPPYQRKGFGRFLLEVLNNVAISENVYDFTIEEPLSQLLQLRTCIDVKRLRGFGPIQEAVESAVSQFKLGRLSKKVSFPPLLPPSEAIEAVRKSLKITKEQFLHCWEILVFLGIEPDKHMEDFILAVSSRMRDDLIGESSDAEGKQVVDVPTDYDQEMSFVMFRSTNNATGVETDESRANQEEQLKKLVDDRLSEIKLIAQKVSAD
;
A
#
# COMPACT_ATOMS: atom_id res chain seq x y z
N MET A 1 -16.07 -19.62 -24.03
CA MET A 1 -15.04 -20.43 -24.72
C MET A 1 -14.40 -21.29 -23.66
N ASP A 2 -14.30 -22.59 -23.89
CA ASP A 2 -13.80 -23.53 -22.89
C ASP A 2 -12.39 -23.09 -22.44
N ASN A 3 -12.27 -22.71 -21.17
CA ASN A 3 -11.05 -22.09 -20.62
C ASN A 3 -9.94 -23.14 -20.40
N MET A 4 -10.10 -24.35 -20.95
CA MET A 4 -9.19 -25.49 -20.81
C MET A 4 -7.74 -25.13 -21.20
N ALA A 5 -7.53 -24.31 -22.23
CA ALA A 5 -6.19 -23.85 -22.60
C ALA A 5 -5.56 -22.95 -21.53
N GLY A 6 -6.33 -22.03 -20.94
CA GLY A 6 -5.87 -21.16 -19.85
C GLY A 6 -5.59 -21.95 -18.57
N ARG A 7 -6.44 -22.94 -18.26
CA ARG A 7 -6.24 -23.86 -17.13
C ARG A 7 -4.96 -24.69 -17.29
N ASN A 8 -4.76 -25.25 -18.48
CA ASN A 8 -3.56 -26.02 -18.79
C ASN A 8 -2.29 -25.15 -18.75
N LEU A 9 -2.37 -23.91 -19.24
CA LEU A 9 -1.26 -22.97 -19.09
C LEU A 9 -0.96 -22.72 -17.61
N TYR A 10 -1.97 -22.41 -16.80
CA TYR A 10 -1.79 -22.15 -15.37
C TYR A 10 -1.19 -23.35 -14.63
N SER A 11 -1.60 -24.58 -14.92
CA SER A 11 -1.03 -25.77 -14.26
C SER A 11 0.49 -25.90 -14.48
N HIS A 12 1.01 -25.42 -15.62
CA HIS A 12 2.45 -25.36 -15.86
C HIS A 12 3.15 -24.19 -15.13
N LEU A 13 2.40 -23.16 -14.73
CA LEU A 13 2.90 -22.02 -13.96
C LEU A 13 2.91 -22.28 -12.45
N VAL A 14 2.04 -23.16 -11.94
CA VAL A 14 1.92 -23.47 -10.50
C VAL A 14 3.26 -23.82 -9.86
N PRO A 15 4.11 -24.71 -10.42
CA PRO A 15 5.41 -25.01 -9.82
C PRO A 15 6.32 -23.79 -9.71
N LEU A 16 6.26 -22.86 -10.67
CA LEU A 16 7.03 -21.63 -10.67
C LEU A 16 6.51 -20.65 -9.61
N ALA A 17 5.19 -20.54 -9.48
CA ALA A 17 4.55 -19.73 -8.43
C ALA A 17 4.97 -20.21 -7.04
N LEU A 18 4.85 -21.52 -6.78
CA LEU A 18 5.23 -22.14 -5.50
C LEU A 18 6.72 -21.99 -5.16
N LEU A 19 7.60 -21.96 -6.17
CA LEU A 19 9.04 -21.85 -5.97
C LEU A 19 9.52 -20.40 -5.79
N LEU A 20 8.86 -19.44 -6.44
CA LEU A 20 9.37 -18.08 -6.61
C LEU A 20 8.52 -17.00 -5.93
N ILE A 21 7.32 -17.34 -5.47
CA ILE A 21 6.43 -16.45 -4.73
C ILE A 21 6.22 -17.06 -3.35
N ASP A 22 6.78 -16.41 -2.33
CA ASP A 22 6.62 -16.86 -0.95
C ASP A 22 5.14 -16.78 -0.52
N GLY A 23 4.68 -17.75 0.25
CA GLY A 23 3.27 -17.87 0.65
C GLY A 23 2.28 -18.21 -0.48
N SER A 24 2.74 -18.46 -1.71
CA SER A 24 1.86 -18.77 -2.84
C SER A 24 1.12 -20.09 -2.65
N SER A 25 -0.16 -20.10 -3.04
CA SER A 25 -0.99 -21.31 -3.16
C SER A 25 -1.63 -21.39 -4.55
N PRO A 26 -1.91 -22.57 -5.11
CA PRO A 26 -2.57 -22.67 -6.41
C PRO A 26 -3.97 -22.04 -6.37
N ILE A 27 -4.34 -21.25 -7.38
CA ILE A 27 -5.68 -20.66 -7.47
C ILE A 27 -6.73 -21.71 -7.87
N ASP A 28 -7.99 -21.43 -7.53
CA ASP A 28 -9.13 -22.24 -7.99
C ASP A 28 -9.49 -21.90 -9.44
N VAL A 29 -8.99 -22.71 -10.37
CA VAL A 29 -9.24 -22.57 -11.81
C VAL A 29 -10.69 -22.86 -12.24
N THR A 30 -11.54 -23.32 -11.31
CA THR A 30 -12.97 -23.54 -11.53
C THR A 30 -13.81 -22.30 -11.24
N ASP A 31 -13.34 -21.42 -10.34
CA ASP A 31 -14.02 -20.15 -10.03
C ASP A 31 -13.77 -19.12 -11.17
N PRO A 32 -14.83 -18.66 -11.85
CA PRO A 32 -14.72 -17.71 -12.97
C PRO A 32 -14.26 -16.30 -12.55
N ARG A 33 -14.18 -15.98 -11.25
CA ARG A 33 -13.69 -14.69 -10.75
C ARG A 33 -12.17 -14.55 -10.81
N TRP A 34 -11.47 -15.66 -11.02
CA TRP A 34 -10.02 -15.66 -11.27
C TRP A 34 -9.71 -15.29 -12.71
N GLU A 35 -8.76 -14.37 -12.86
CA GLU A 35 -8.26 -13.93 -14.15
C GLU A 35 -6.74 -14.11 -14.23
N LEU A 36 -6.28 -14.68 -15.34
CA LEU A 36 -4.87 -14.86 -15.63
C LEU A 36 -4.44 -13.92 -16.74
N TYR A 37 -3.51 -13.02 -16.43
CA TYR A 37 -2.85 -12.13 -17.38
C TYR A 37 -1.47 -12.68 -17.68
N VAL A 38 -1.14 -12.81 -18.96
CA VAL A 38 0.09 -13.44 -19.42
C VAL A 38 0.89 -12.45 -20.25
N LEU A 39 2.11 -12.16 -19.83
CA LEU A 39 3.04 -11.32 -20.58
C LEU A 39 3.83 -12.18 -21.55
N THR A 40 3.68 -11.93 -22.85
CA THR A 40 4.41 -12.64 -23.90
C THR A 40 5.20 -11.67 -24.78
N GLN A 41 6.36 -12.10 -25.23
CA GLN A 41 7.15 -11.43 -26.27
C GLN A 41 7.04 -12.22 -27.57
N LYS A 42 6.70 -11.53 -28.65
CA LYS A 42 6.76 -12.13 -29.99
C LYS A 42 8.22 -12.18 -30.43
N ASN A 43 8.70 -13.38 -30.72
CA ASN A 43 10.03 -13.62 -31.26
C ASN A 43 9.88 -14.20 -32.67
N ASN A 44 10.85 -13.90 -33.54
CA ASN A 44 10.91 -14.47 -34.88
C ASN A 44 12.07 -15.43 -34.95
N ASP A 45 11.84 -16.62 -35.50
CA ASP A 45 12.89 -17.57 -35.79
C ASP A 45 13.70 -17.15 -37.04
N GLN A 46 14.83 -17.80 -37.28
CA GLN A 46 15.68 -17.61 -38.46
C GLN A 46 14.91 -17.83 -39.78
N LEU A 47 13.83 -18.61 -39.74
CA LEU A 47 12.90 -18.89 -40.85
C LEU A 47 11.74 -17.88 -40.97
N GLY A 48 11.73 -16.82 -40.16
CA GLY A 48 10.68 -15.78 -40.18
C GLY A 48 9.36 -16.19 -39.51
N GLN A 49 9.29 -17.36 -38.87
CA GLN A 49 8.10 -17.77 -38.10
C GLN A 49 8.06 -17.07 -36.75
N THR A 50 6.90 -16.50 -36.41
CA THR A 50 6.70 -15.83 -35.13
C THR A 50 6.22 -16.82 -34.07
N TYR A 51 6.90 -16.87 -32.92
CA TYR A 51 6.47 -17.63 -31.75
C TYR A 51 6.42 -16.76 -30.49
N PRO A 52 5.45 -16.98 -29.58
CA PRO A 52 5.38 -16.26 -28.32
C PRO A 52 6.32 -16.88 -27.28
N THR A 53 7.09 -16.04 -26.59
CA THR A 53 7.85 -16.42 -25.41
C THR A 53 7.19 -15.84 -24.17
N LEU A 54 6.88 -16.68 -23.20
CA LEU A 54 6.34 -16.25 -21.91
C LEU A 54 7.42 -15.50 -21.13
N LEU A 55 7.11 -14.27 -20.71
CA LEU A 55 7.99 -13.46 -19.86
C LEU A 55 7.56 -13.45 -18.40
N GLY A 56 6.27 -13.60 -18.13
CA GLY A 56 5.69 -13.53 -16.80
C GLY A 56 4.17 -13.62 -16.82
N PHE A 57 3.56 -13.62 -15.64
CA PHE A 57 2.11 -13.65 -15.48
C PHE A 57 1.67 -12.87 -14.25
N ALA A 58 0.37 -12.57 -14.19
CA ALA A 58 -0.32 -12.08 -13.01
C ALA A 58 -1.67 -12.80 -12.87
N ALA A 59 -1.99 -13.27 -11.66
CA ALA A 59 -3.29 -13.83 -11.33
C ALA A 59 -4.06 -12.85 -10.44
N LEU A 60 -5.27 -12.51 -10.83
CA LEU A 60 -6.13 -11.56 -10.16
C LEU A 60 -7.45 -12.20 -9.76
N TYR A 61 -8.00 -11.76 -8.63
CA TYR A 61 -9.33 -12.15 -8.18
C TYR A 61 -10.27 -10.95 -8.17
N ARG A 62 -11.51 -11.16 -8.64
CA ARG A 62 -12.58 -10.18 -8.56
C ARG A 62 -13.45 -10.43 -7.32
N PHE A 63 -13.29 -9.58 -6.32
CA PHE A 63 -14.18 -9.55 -5.16
C PHE A 63 -15.44 -8.77 -5.49
N TYR A 64 -16.59 -9.27 -5.04
CA TYR A 64 -17.82 -8.49 -5.05
C TYR A 64 -17.71 -7.34 -4.05
N HIS A 65 -18.18 -6.16 -4.47
CA HIS A 65 -18.29 -4.98 -3.64
C HIS A 65 -19.71 -4.40 -3.75
N TYR A 66 -20.41 -4.46 -2.63
CA TYR A 66 -21.77 -3.94 -2.51
C TYR A 66 -21.86 -2.45 -2.92
N PRO A 67 -22.95 -2.01 -3.58
CA PRO A 67 -24.13 -2.79 -3.97
C PRO A 67 -23.98 -3.57 -5.29
N ASP A 68 -23.16 -3.09 -6.21
CA ASP A 68 -23.17 -3.58 -7.60
C ASP A 68 -21.84 -3.35 -8.33
N SER A 69 -20.73 -3.47 -7.61
CA SER A 69 -19.39 -3.26 -8.17
C SER A 69 -18.43 -4.40 -7.80
N SER A 70 -17.20 -4.32 -8.28
CA SER A 70 -16.13 -5.27 -7.93
C SER A 70 -14.88 -4.57 -7.44
N ARG A 71 -14.12 -5.22 -6.57
CA ARG A 71 -12.73 -4.88 -6.25
C ARG A 71 -11.80 -5.85 -6.93
N LEU A 72 -10.72 -5.33 -7.50
CA LEU A 72 -9.73 -6.15 -8.17
C LEU A 72 -8.56 -6.38 -7.20
N ARG A 73 -8.18 -7.64 -6.96
CA ARG A 73 -7.03 -7.97 -6.12
C ARG A 73 -6.00 -8.72 -6.94
N LEU A 74 -4.77 -8.19 -7.00
CA LEU A 74 -3.62 -8.92 -7.48
C LEU A 74 -3.20 -9.95 -6.44
N SER A 75 -3.32 -11.23 -6.77
CA SER A 75 -2.95 -12.33 -5.88
C SER A 75 -1.53 -12.81 -6.13
N GLN A 76 -1.19 -13.04 -7.41
CA GLN A 76 0.12 -13.53 -7.82
C GLN A 76 0.66 -12.64 -8.93
N ILE A 77 1.94 -12.28 -8.85
CA ILE A 77 2.65 -11.64 -9.96
C ILE A 77 4.06 -12.21 -10.04
N LEU A 78 4.46 -12.65 -11.22
CA LEU A 78 5.80 -13.17 -11.45
C LEU A 78 6.30 -12.76 -12.81
N VAL A 79 7.46 -12.13 -12.83
CA VAL A 79 8.32 -12.06 -14.02
C VAL A 79 9.33 -13.19 -13.90
N LEU A 80 9.44 -14.02 -14.94
CA LEU A 80 10.34 -15.17 -14.89
C LEU A 80 11.80 -14.71 -14.69
N PRO A 81 12.62 -15.45 -13.93
CA PRO A 81 13.96 -15.01 -13.52
C PRO A 81 14.84 -14.43 -14.65
N PRO A 82 14.90 -15.01 -15.86
CA PRO A 82 15.73 -14.47 -16.96
C PRO A 82 15.29 -13.08 -17.48
N TYR A 83 14.08 -12.66 -17.16
CA TYR A 83 13.46 -11.42 -17.64
C TYR A 83 13.27 -10.37 -16.53
N GLN A 84 13.68 -10.66 -15.30
CA GLN A 84 13.59 -9.70 -14.20
C GLN A 84 14.50 -8.48 -14.42
N ARG A 85 14.19 -7.38 -13.72
CA ARG A 85 14.93 -6.11 -13.75
C ARG A 85 15.02 -5.43 -15.14
N LYS A 86 14.19 -5.84 -16.11
CA LYS A 86 14.08 -5.25 -17.46
C LYS A 86 12.83 -4.37 -17.66
N GLY A 87 12.13 -4.03 -16.59
CA GLY A 87 10.90 -3.21 -16.64
C GLY A 87 9.59 -3.98 -16.85
N PHE A 88 9.62 -5.29 -17.09
CA PHE A 88 8.40 -6.07 -17.34
C PHE A 88 7.42 -6.13 -16.15
N GLY A 89 7.93 -6.12 -14.91
CA GLY A 89 7.07 -6.06 -13.72
C GLY A 89 6.34 -4.72 -13.59
N ARG A 90 7.03 -3.62 -13.94
CA ARG A 90 6.43 -2.28 -14.04
C ARG A 90 5.32 -2.28 -15.09
N PHE A 91 5.64 -2.77 -16.28
CA PHE A 91 4.70 -2.84 -17.40
C PHE A 91 3.44 -3.65 -17.05
N LEU A 92 3.59 -4.82 -16.42
CA LEU A 92 2.45 -5.61 -15.95
C LEU A 92 1.56 -4.82 -14.99
N LEU A 93 2.14 -4.17 -13.97
CA LEU A 93 1.35 -3.35 -13.03
C LEU A 93 0.68 -2.14 -13.70
N GLU A 94 1.36 -1.47 -14.64
CA GLU A 94 0.77 -0.36 -15.40
C GLU A 94 -0.43 -0.83 -16.24
N VAL A 95 -0.34 -1.99 -16.89
CA VAL A 95 -1.47 -2.59 -17.62
C VAL A 95 -2.62 -2.92 -16.67
N LEU A 96 -2.35 -3.54 -15.52
CA LEU A 96 -3.38 -3.89 -14.54
C LEU A 96 -4.06 -2.66 -13.92
N ASN A 97 -3.30 -1.59 -13.69
CA ASN A 97 -3.85 -0.29 -13.28
C ASN A 97 -4.81 0.26 -14.33
N ASN A 98 -4.46 0.16 -15.62
CA ASN A 98 -5.32 0.61 -16.71
C ASN A 98 -6.59 -0.24 -16.81
N VAL A 99 -6.49 -1.56 -16.61
CA VAL A 99 -7.65 -2.47 -16.53
C VAL A 99 -8.59 -2.08 -15.39
N ALA A 100 -8.05 -1.85 -14.19
CA ALA A 100 -8.84 -1.42 -13.04
C ALA A 100 -9.60 -0.10 -13.33
N ILE A 101 -8.95 0.85 -14.00
CA ILE A 101 -9.59 2.10 -14.41
C ILE A 101 -10.65 1.86 -15.48
N SER A 102 -10.34 1.14 -16.56
CA SER A 102 -11.22 0.97 -17.72
C SER A 102 -12.49 0.19 -17.38
N GLU A 103 -12.38 -0.80 -16.49
CA GLU A 103 -13.50 -1.59 -16.00
C GLU A 103 -14.24 -0.92 -14.84
N ASN A 104 -13.77 0.26 -14.43
CA ASN A 104 -14.35 1.05 -13.35
C ASN A 104 -14.55 0.25 -12.05
N VAL A 105 -13.56 -0.57 -11.67
CA VAL A 105 -13.60 -1.27 -10.39
C VAL A 105 -13.60 -0.28 -9.22
N TYR A 106 -14.00 -0.72 -8.03
CA TYR A 106 -14.06 0.14 -6.86
C TYR A 106 -12.67 0.60 -6.40
N ASP A 107 -11.74 -0.35 -6.28
CA ASP A 107 -10.32 -0.15 -6.01
C ASP A 107 -9.48 -1.34 -6.54
N PHE A 108 -8.16 -1.13 -6.61
CA PHE A 108 -7.17 -2.14 -6.95
C PHE A 108 -6.26 -2.42 -5.76
N THR A 109 -6.26 -3.67 -5.30
CA THR A 109 -5.53 -4.13 -4.11
C THR A 109 -4.47 -5.14 -4.52
N ILE A 110 -3.47 -5.37 -3.66
CA ILE A 110 -2.49 -6.44 -3.81
C ILE A 110 -2.51 -7.27 -2.55
N GLU A 111 -2.59 -8.59 -2.71
CA GLU A 111 -2.51 -9.58 -1.63
C GLU A 111 -1.07 -9.67 -1.14
N GLU A 112 -0.87 -9.46 0.16
CA GLU A 112 0.40 -9.62 0.88
C GLU A 112 1.64 -9.17 0.08
N PRO A 113 1.69 -7.90 -0.35
CA PRO A 113 2.72 -7.46 -1.28
C PRO A 113 4.11 -7.44 -0.62
N LEU A 114 5.07 -8.09 -1.28
CA LEU A 114 6.48 -8.00 -0.90
C LEU A 114 6.99 -6.55 -0.98
N SER A 115 7.96 -6.20 -0.12
CA SER A 115 8.52 -4.84 -0.05
C SER A 115 9.00 -4.29 -1.41
N GLN A 116 9.62 -5.14 -2.24
CA GLN A 116 10.06 -4.74 -3.58
C GLN A 116 8.89 -4.43 -4.53
N LEU A 117 7.78 -5.16 -4.39
CA LEU A 117 6.56 -4.93 -5.17
C LEU A 117 5.84 -3.66 -4.70
N LEU A 118 5.80 -3.42 -3.39
CA LEU A 118 5.30 -2.16 -2.81
C LEU A 118 6.10 -0.96 -3.31
N GLN A 119 7.44 -1.02 -3.29
CA GLN A 119 8.28 0.05 -3.82
C GLN A 119 8.00 0.33 -5.30
N LEU A 120 7.85 -0.74 -6.11
CA LEU A 120 7.50 -0.61 -7.52
C LEU A 120 6.13 0.05 -7.71
N ARG A 121 5.12 -0.42 -6.98
CA ARG A 121 3.76 0.15 -6.99
C ARG A 121 3.79 1.62 -6.61
N THR A 122 4.46 1.97 -5.52
CA THR A 122 4.56 3.35 -5.03
C THR A 122 5.27 4.26 -6.04
N CYS A 123 6.32 3.78 -6.73
CA CYS A 123 6.94 4.55 -7.81
C CYS A 123 5.96 4.84 -8.96
N ILE A 124 5.15 3.86 -9.36
CA ILE A 124 4.14 4.02 -10.42
C ILE A 124 3.03 4.98 -9.96
N ASP A 125 2.49 4.76 -8.77
CA ASP A 125 1.36 5.51 -8.24
C ASP A 125 1.74 6.96 -7.95
N VAL A 126 2.92 7.25 -7.38
CA VAL A 126 3.40 8.63 -7.20
C VAL A 126 3.49 9.38 -8.54
N LYS A 127 3.97 8.72 -9.62
CA LYS A 127 4.02 9.33 -10.95
C LYS A 127 2.62 9.64 -11.49
N ARG A 128 1.67 8.71 -11.34
CA ARG A 128 0.27 8.92 -11.74
C ARG A 128 -0.37 10.06 -10.94
N LEU A 129 -0.08 10.14 -9.65
CA LEU A 129 -0.60 11.17 -8.74
C LEU A 129 -0.03 12.57 -9.04
N ARG A 130 1.25 12.69 -9.43
CA ARG A 130 1.81 14.00 -9.87
C ARG A 130 1.08 14.59 -11.08
N GLY A 131 0.63 13.73 -11.99
CA GLY A 131 -0.19 14.12 -13.15
C GLY A 131 -1.68 14.27 -12.85
N PHE A 132 -2.13 14.04 -11.61
CA PHE A 132 -3.55 14.04 -11.25
C PHE A 132 -3.99 15.40 -10.68
N GLY A 133 -4.60 16.22 -11.53
CA GLY A 133 -5.06 17.57 -11.18
C GLY A 133 -5.86 17.72 -9.88
N PRO A 134 -6.84 16.85 -9.57
CA PRO A 134 -7.73 17.01 -8.41
C PRO A 134 -7.06 17.02 -7.02
N ILE A 135 -5.78 16.65 -6.91
CA ILE A 135 -5.04 16.68 -5.64
C ILE A 135 -3.92 17.72 -5.59
N GLN A 136 -3.65 18.43 -6.70
CA GLN A 136 -2.50 19.33 -6.78
C GLN A 136 -2.59 20.47 -5.76
N GLU A 137 -3.74 21.12 -5.63
CA GLU A 137 -3.97 22.18 -4.63
C GLU A 137 -3.79 21.66 -3.20
N ALA A 138 -4.23 20.43 -2.92
CA ALA A 138 -4.09 19.82 -1.61
C ALA A 138 -2.61 19.55 -1.28
N VAL A 139 -1.83 19.07 -2.25
CA VAL A 139 -0.39 18.86 -2.10
C VAL A 139 0.34 20.18 -1.90
N GLU A 140 0.03 21.21 -2.70
CA GLU A 140 0.63 22.55 -2.59
C GLU A 140 0.33 23.21 -1.25
N SER A 141 -0.90 23.06 -0.75
CA SER A 141 -1.31 23.51 0.59
C SER A 141 -0.49 22.80 1.67
N ALA A 142 -0.38 21.47 1.62
CA ALA A 142 0.39 20.70 2.59
C ALA A 142 1.88 21.11 2.58
N VAL A 143 2.49 21.23 1.40
CA VAL A 143 3.87 21.70 1.22
C VAL A 143 4.05 23.11 1.78
N SER A 144 3.09 24.00 1.55
CA SER A 144 3.14 25.38 2.07
C SER A 144 3.08 25.43 3.59
N GLN A 145 2.33 24.53 4.23
CA GLN A 145 2.30 24.43 5.69
C GLN A 145 3.67 24.03 6.28
N PHE A 146 4.41 23.16 5.62
CA PHE A 146 5.79 22.84 6.00
C PHE A 146 6.75 24.01 5.74
N LYS A 147 6.55 24.78 4.65
CA LYS A 147 7.39 25.95 4.34
C LYS A 147 7.21 27.10 5.32
N LEU A 148 5.99 27.30 5.82
CA LEU A 148 5.66 28.42 6.70
C LEU A 148 6.24 28.29 8.12
N GLY A 149 6.61 27.08 8.57
CA GLY A 149 7.30 26.82 9.83
C GLY A 149 6.55 27.35 11.07
N ARG A 150 6.01 26.47 11.93
CA ARG A 150 5.47 26.94 13.21
C ARG A 150 6.60 27.33 14.16
N LEU A 151 6.97 28.61 14.13
CA LEU A 151 7.76 29.36 15.13
C LEU A 151 7.10 29.46 16.52
N SER A 152 6.18 28.57 16.92
CA SER A 152 5.42 28.73 18.16
C SER A 152 5.23 27.45 18.96
N LYS A 153 5.62 27.55 20.24
CA LYS A 153 5.74 26.52 21.30
C LYS A 153 4.43 25.85 21.75
N LYS A 154 3.50 25.56 20.84
CA LYS A 154 2.33 24.70 21.10
C LYS A 154 2.05 23.86 19.86
N VAL A 155 2.62 22.68 19.87
CA VAL A 155 2.87 21.87 18.69
C VAL A 155 1.64 21.00 18.38
N SER A 156 0.73 21.52 17.55
CA SER A 156 0.00 20.63 16.63
C SER A 156 0.70 20.73 15.28
N PHE A 157 1.41 19.67 14.90
CA PHE A 157 1.99 19.60 13.55
C PHE A 157 0.86 19.51 12.52
N PRO A 158 1.06 20.02 11.28
CA PRO A 158 0.10 19.75 10.23
C PRO A 158 -0.01 18.23 10.05
N PRO A 159 -1.23 17.66 10.08
CA PRO A 159 -1.41 16.23 9.88
C PRO A 159 -0.86 15.85 8.50
N LEU A 160 0.02 14.85 8.45
CA LEU A 160 0.60 14.32 7.22
C LEU A 160 -0.41 13.39 6.50
N LEU A 161 -1.66 13.84 6.44
CA LEU A 161 -2.79 13.11 5.90
C LEU A 161 -3.44 13.92 4.76
N PRO A 162 -3.81 13.28 3.65
CA PRO A 162 -4.58 13.93 2.60
C PRO A 162 -6.01 14.22 3.08
N PRO A 163 -6.65 15.28 2.54
CA PRO A 163 -8.08 15.52 2.75
C PRO A 163 -8.94 14.35 2.28
N SER A 164 -10.10 14.14 2.91
CA SER A 164 -11.06 13.08 2.56
C SER A 164 -11.52 13.17 1.10
N GLU A 165 -11.68 14.38 0.57
CA GLU A 165 -12.05 14.63 -0.82
C GLU A 165 -10.96 14.13 -1.79
N ALA A 166 -9.69 14.33 -1.44
CA ALA A 166 -8.56 13.85 -2.23
C ALA A 166 -8.49 12.32 -2.22
N ILE A 167 -8.74 11.69 -1.06
CA ILE A 167 -8.79 10.22 -0.93
C ILE A 167 -9.87 9.66 -1.87
N GLU A 168 -11.08 10.22 -1.84
CA GLU A 168 -12.17 9.78 -2.72
C GLU A 168 -11.89 10.05 -4.20
N ALA A 169 -11.32 11.20 -4.55
CA ALA A 169 -10.98 11.53 -5.94
C ALA A 169 -9.95 10.56 -6.52
N VAL A 170 -8.91 10.24 -5.75
CA VAL A 170 -7.84 9.29 -6.12
C VAL A 170 -8.40 7.88 -6.25
N ARG A 171 -9.21 7.41 -5.30
CA ARG A 171 -9.85 6.09 -5.38
C ARG A 171 -10.76 5.99 -6.60
N LYS A 172 -11.64 6.98 -6.83
CA LYS A 172 -12.58 6.96 -7.97
C LYS A 172 -11.87 6.92 -9.32
N SER A 173 -10.83 7.73 -9.48
CA SER A 173 -10.20 7.98 -10.78
C SER A 173 -9.03 7.04 -11.07
N LEU A 174 -8.19 6.78 -10.07
CA LEU A 174 -6.95 6.00 -10.22
C LEU A 174 -7.03 4.59 -9.63
N LYS A 175 -8.11 4.29 -8.89
CA LYS A 175 -8.37 3.00 -8.22
C LYS A 175 -7.32 2.65 -7.15
N ILE A 176 -6.64 3.66 -6.61
CA ILE A 176 -5.65 3.50 -5.53
C ILE A 176 -6.40 3.47 -4.19
N THR A 177 -6.04 2.53 -3.30
CA THR A 177 -6.65 2.42 -1.98
C THR A 177 -6.22 3.56 -1.06
N LYS A 178 -6.97 3.81 0.02
CA LYS A 178 -6.62 4.83 1.02
C LYS A 178 -5.22 4.59 1.55
N GLU A 179 -4.92 3.36 1.98
CA GLU A 179 -3.64 2.97 2.57
C GLU A 179 -2.49 3.25 1.60
N GLN A 180 -2.62 2.82 0.35
CA GLN A 180 -1.59 3.09 -0.66
C GLN A 180 -1.44 4.59 -0.93
N PHE A 181 -2.55 5.35 -0.95
CA PHE A 181 -2.49 6.78 -1.16
C PHE A 181 -1.82 7.52 0.02
N LEU A 182 -2.05 7.11 1.27
CA LEU A 182 -1.33 7.65 2.44
C LEU A 182 0.18 7.48 2.28
N HIS A 183 0.63 6.29 1.87
CA HIS A 183 2.05 6.04 1.62
C HIS A 183 2.62 6.92 0.50
N CYS A 184 1.85 7.17 -0.56
CA CYS A 184 2.25 8.05 -1.65
C CYS A 184 2.22 9.53 -1.24
N TRP A 185 1.30 9.92 -0.36
CA TRP A 185 1.10 11.30 0.09
C TRP A 185 2.35 11.87 0.75
N GLU A 186 2.99 11.10 1.62
CA GLU A 186 4.25 11.49 2.26
C GLU A 186 5.34 11.80 1.24
N ILE A 187 5.42 11.00 0.18
CA ILE A 187 6.41 11.16 -0.89
C ILE A 187 6.07 12.39 -1.74
N LEU A 188 4.79 12.64 -2.02
CA LEU A 188 4.35 13.85 -2.74
C LEU A 188 4.69 15.12 -1.97
N VAL A 189 4.43 15.13 -0.66
CA VAL A 189 4.81 16.25 0.22
C VAL A 189 6.33 16.39 0.28
N PHE A 190 7.06 15.28 0.46
CA PHE A 190 8.52 15.26 0.47
C PHE A 190 9.13 15.85 -0.81
N LEU A 191 8.55 15.54 -1.97
CA LEU A 191 8.99 16.07 -3.26
C LEU A 191 8.77 17.59 -3.41
N GLY A 192 7.86 18.19 -2.65
CA GLY A 192 7.56 19.62 -2.71
C GLY A 192 8.31 20.48 -1.69
N ILE A 193 8.90 19.86 -0.66
CA ILE A 193 9.68 20.56 0.37
C ILE A 193 11.17 20.61 0.00
N GLU A 194 11.87 21.65 0.46
CA GLU A 194 13.33 21.74 0.34
C GLU A 194 13.99 20.90 1.44
N PRO A 195 14.79 19.86 1.08
CA PRO A 195 15.35 18.91 2.06
C PRO A 195 16.23 19.55 3.13
N ASP A 196 16.86 20.70 2.87
CA ASP A 196 17.79 21.29 3.82
C ASP A 196 17.10 22.20 4.85
N LYS A 197 15.90 22.71 4.56
CA LYS A 197 15.22 23.70 5.40
C LYS A 197 14.04 23.15 6.20
N HIS A 198 13.37 22.13 5.67
CA HIS A 198 12.08 21.66 6.22
C HIS A 198 12.10 20.18 6.65
N MET A 199 13.28 19.55 6.64
CA MET A 199 13.41 18.12 6.92
C MET A 199 13.16 17.79 8.39
N GLU A 200 13.57 18.63 9.34
CA GLU A 200 13.31 18.38 10.76
C GLU A 200 11.80 18.31 11.04
N ASP A 201 11.04 19.29 10.55
CA ASP A 201 9.58 19.33 10.67
C ASP A 201 8.92 18.12 9.97
N PHE A 202 9.44 17.73 8.80
CA PHE A 202 8.95 16.55 8.08
C PHE A 202 9.20 15.25 8.84
N ILE A 203 10.41 15.07 9.40
CA ILE A 203 10.76 13.89 10.22
C ILE A 203 9.86 13.81 11.45
N LEU A 204 9.61 14.95 12.11
CA LEU A 204 8.71 15.02 13.26
C LEU A 204 7.26 14.65 12.87
N ALA A 205 6.77 15.11 11.72
CA ALA A 205 5.45 14.75 11.22
C ALA A 205 5.33 13.25 10.89
N VAL A 206 6.35 12.67 10.23
CA VAL A 206 6.44 11.22 9.96
C VAL A 206 6.42 10.44 11.28
N SER A 207 7.25 10.84 12.24
CA SER A 207 7.36 10.21 13.56
C SER A 207 6.05 10.28 14.35
N SER A 208 5.38 11.43 14.36
CA SER A 208 4.08 11.60 15.02
C SER A 208 3.06 10.63 14.44
N ARG A 209 2.91 10.59 13.11
CA ARG A 209 1.94 9.70 12.45
C ARG A 209 2.25 8.22 12.71
N MET A 210 3.53 7.81 12.65
CA MET A 210 3.90 6.42 12.92
C MET A 210 3.68 6.04 14.39
N ARG A 211 3.83 7.00 15.31
CA ARG A 211 3.45 6.81 16.71
C ARG A 211 1.95 6.60 16.86
N ASP A 212 1.14 7.40 16.18
CA ASP A 212 -0.33 7.28 16.19
C ASP A 212 -0.77 5.90 15.65
N ASP A 213 -0.07 5.37 14.64
CA ASP A 213 -0.33 4.02 14.10
C ASP A 213 0.04 2.89 15.09
N LEU A 214 1.08 3.07 15.91
CA LEU A 214 1.56 2.06 16.88
C LEU A 214 0.77 2.08 18.20
N ILE A 215 0.47 3.28 18.71
CA ILE A 215 -0.11 3.49 20.04
C ILE A 215 -1.64 3.68 19.94
N GLY A 216 -2.16 3.94 18.73
CA GLY A 216 -3.50 4.48 18.52
C GLY A 216 -3.52 5.99 18.81
N GLU A 217 -4.51 6.71 18.28
CA GLU A 217 -4.70 8.11 18.66
C GLU A 217 -4.82 8.20 20.19
N SER A 218 -3.97 8.99 20.84
CA SER A 218 -3.98 9.13 22.31
C SER A 218 -5.32 9.67 22.84
N SER A 219 -6.12 10.32 21.98
CA SER A 219 -7.50 10.76 22.26
C SER A 219 -8.49 9.60 22.42
N ASP A 220 -8.20 8.44 21.82
CA ASP A 220 -9.15 7.34 21.68
C ASP A 220 -8.88 6.17 22.62
N ALA A 221 -7.70 6.14 23.25
CA ALA A 221 -7.37 5.27 24.37
C ALA A 221 -7.82 5.84 25.72
N GLU A 222 -7.97 7.17 25.83
CA GLU A 222 -8.46 7.81 27.06
C GLU A 222 -9.90 7.33 27.39
N GLY A 223 -10.00 6.62 28.51
CA GLY A 223 -11.26 6.14 29.07
C GLY A 223 -11.59 4.67 28.81
N LYS A 224 -10.91 3.96 27.89
CA LYS A 224 -11.20 2.54 27.65
C LYS A 224 -10.71 1.70 28.84
N GLN A 225 -11.65 1.06 29.54
CA GLN A 225 -11.38 0.14 30.64
C GLN A 225 -11.89 -1.24 30.28
N VAL A 226 -11.08 -2.25 30.60
CA VAL A 226 -11.46 -3.66 30.53
C VAL A 226 -11.76 -4.10 31.96
N VAL A 227 -12.95 -4.64 32.19
CA VAL A 227 -13.32 -5.24 33.47
C VAL A 227 -13.69 -6.69 33.23
N ASP A 228 -13.00 -7.57 33.96
CA ASP A 228 -13.32 -8.99 33.97
C ASP A 228 -14.68 -9.17 34.64
N VAL A 229 -15.57 -9.85 33.93
CA VAL A 229 -16.92 -10.13 34.43
C VAL A 229 -16.93 -11.57 34.95
N PRO A 230 -17.33 -11.78 36.22
CA PRO A 230 -17.47 -13.14 36.74
C PRO A 230 -18.44 -13.94 35.87
N THR A 231 -17.97 -15.09 35.39
CA THR A 231 -18.72 -16.03 34.56
C THR A 231 -18.53 -17.43 35.11
N ASP A 232 -19.53 -18.29 34.94
CA ASP A 232 -19.43 -19.73 35.22
C ASP A 232 -18.74 -20.50 34.06
N TYR A 233 -18.30 -19.77 33.02
CA TYR A 233 -17.61 -20.30 31.84
C TYR A 233 -16.12 -19.94 31.87
N ASP A 234 -15.46 -19.93 30.70
CA ASP A 234 -14.06 -19.57 30.56
C ASP A 234 -13.79 -18.13 31.03
N GLN A 235 -13.04 -18.01 32.13
CA GLN A 235 -12.68 -16.74 32.75
C GLN A 235 -11.76 -15.91 31.85
N GLU A 236 -10.98 -16.54 30.95
CA GLU A 236 -10.09 -15.82 30.03
C GLU A 236 -10.86 -15.13 28.89
N MET A 237 -12.13 -15.48 28.68
CA MET A 237 -12.99 -14.97 27.60
C MET A 237 -14.11 -14.05 28.12
N SER A 238 -14.10 -13.71 29.41
CA SER A 238 -15.18 -12.96 30.05
C SER A 238 -14.72 -11.61 30.56
N PHE A 239 -14.68 -10.66 29.64
CA PHE A 239 -14.40 -9.27 29.94
C PHE A 239 -15.37 -8.35 29.19
N VAL A 240 -15.63 -7.19 29.78
CA VAL A 240 -16.38 -6.11 29.14
C VAL A 240 -15.46 -4.92 28.98
N MET A 241 -15.38 -4.40 27.77
CA MET A 241 -14.71 -3.14 27.48
C MET A 241 -15.74 -2.01 27.51
N PHE A 242 -15.52 -0.99 28.34
CA PHE A 242 -16.35 0.21 28.37
C PHE A 242 -15.49 1.47 28.39
N ARG A 243 -16.06 2.61 27.98
CA ARG A 243 -15.38 3.91 27.96
C ARG A 243 -15.85 4.76 29.13
N SER A 244 -14.98 4.97 30.11
CA SER A 244 -15.15 5.87 31.26
C SER A 244 -14.69 7.29 30.91
N THR A 245 -15.41 8.30 31.38
CA THR A 245 -15.03 9.73 31.23
C THR A 245 -14.06 10.22 32.32
N ASN A 246 -13.70 9.37 33.29
CA ASN A 246 -12.80 9.73 34.39
C ASN A 246 -11.42 9.12 34.17
N ASN A 247 -10.43 9.99 34.02
CA ASN A 247 -9.02 9.68 33.80
C ASN A 247 -8.44 8.81 34.92
N ALA A 248 -8.25 7.53 34.63
CA ALA A 248 -7.36 6.66 35.40
C ALA A 248 -6.15 6.33 34.53
N THR A 249 -4.98 6.75 34.99
CA THR A 249 -3.67 6.56 34.36
C THR A 249 -3.32 5.08 34.26
N GLY A 250 -3.17 4.58 33.04
CA GLY A 250 -2.60 3.26 32.78
C GLY A 250 -1.14 3.18 33.26
N VAL A 251 -0.80 2.08 33.93
CA VAL A 251 0.57 1.79 34.37
C VAL A 251 1.26 1.05 33.23
N GLU A 252 2.04 1.78 32.42
CA GLU A 252 3.06 1.19 31.56
C GLU A 252 4.41 1.29 32.29
N THR A 253 5.16 0.20 32.32
CA THR A 253 6.51 0.14 32.90
C THR A 253 7.52 0.85 31.99
N ASP A 254 8.46 1.60 32.59
CA ASP A 254 9.48 2.41 31.88
C ASP A 254 10.34 1.59 30.89
N GLU A 255 10.61 0.31 31.18
CA GLU A 255 11.38 -0.57 30.27
C GLU A 255 10.63 -0.90 28.97
N SER A 256 9.30 -1.02 29.02
CA SER A 256 8.46 -1.26 27.83
C SER A 256 8.45 -0.02 26.92
N ARG A 257 8.44 1.17 27.52
CA ARG A 257 8.43 2.44 26.79
C ARG A 257 9.73 2.70 26.06
N ALA A 258 10.87 2.47 26.71
CA ALA A 258 12.18 2.65 26.08
C ALA A 258 12.36 1.74 24.84
N ASN A 259 11.91 0.48 24.93
CA ASN A 259 11.95 -0.46 23.80
C ASN A 259 11.01 -0.02 22.65
N GLN A 260 9.81 0.47 22.98
CA GLN A 260 8.88 1.02 21.99
C GLN A 260 9.43 2.26 21.29
N GLU A 261 10.09 3.17 22.01
CA GLU A 261 10.71 4.36 21.44
C GLU A 261 11.86 4.01 20.48
N GLU A 262 12.69 3.02 20.84
CA GLU A 262 13.78 2.53 19.97
C GLU A 262 13.24 1.87 18.70
N GLN A 263 12.18 1.05 18.83
CA GLN A 263 11.49 0.45 17.68
C GLN A 263 10.86 1.51 16.77
N LEU A 264 10.16 2.50 17.35
CA LEU A 264 9.58 3.60 16.59
C LEU A 264 10.67 4.37 15.82
N LYS A 265 11.80 4.66 16.46
CA LYS A 265 12.92 5.35 15.81
C LYS A 265 13.42 4.56 14.60
N LYS A 266 13.63 3.26 14.74
CA LYS A 266 14.05 2.39 13.64
C LYS A 266 13.04 2.39 12.49
N LEU A 267 11.75 2.27 12.79
CA LEU A 267 10.68 2.30 11.78
C LEU A 267 10.62 3.65 11.04
N VAL A 268 10.82 4.76 11.74
CA VAL A 268 10.89 6.10 11.14
C VAL A 268 12.11 6.21 10.22
N ASP A 269 13.28 5.72 10.63
CA ASP A 269 14.49 5.75 9.82
C ASP A 269 14.35 4.90 8.54
N ASP A 270 13.76 3.71 8.66
CA ASP A 270 13.45 2.82 7.53
C ASP A 270 12.48 3.50 6.56
N ARG A 271 11.42 4.13 7.09
CA ARG A 271 10.43 4.84 6.29
C ARG A 271 11.01 6.07 5.58
N LEU A 272 11.84 6.86 6.24
CA LEU A 272 12.52 8.01 5.63
C LEU A 272 13.47 7.58 4.52
N SER A 273 14.18 6.46 4.72
CA SER A 273 15.06 5.88 3.71
C SER A 273 14.28 5.44 2.47
N GLU A 274 13.10 4.83 2.67
CA GLU A 274 12.20 4.47 1.59
C GLU A 274 11.67 5.71 0.83
N ILE A 275 11.20 6.75 1.55
CA ILE A 275 10.70 8.00 0.95
C ILE A 275 11.78 8.63 0.06
N LYS A 276 13.02 8.76 0.58
CA LYS A 276 14.15 9.33 -0.16
C LYS A 276 14.47 8.51 -1.41
N LEU A 277 14.50 7.17 -1.28
CA LEU A 277 14.78 6.27 -2.40
C LEU A 277 13.72 6.40 -3.50
N ILE A 278 12.44 6.43 -3.15
CA ILE A 278 11.36 6.55 -4.13
C ILE A 278 11.36 7.93 -4.76
N ALA A 279 11.55 9.00 -3.97
CA ALA A 279 11.64 10.36 -4.48
C ALA A 279 12.77 10.51 -5.51
N GLN A 280 13.94 9.90 -5.27
CA GLN A 280 15.03 9.86 -6.24
C GLN A 280 14.63 9.12 -7.53
N LYS A 281 14.05 7.92 -7.42
CA LYS A 281 13.61 7.13 -8.59
C LYS A 281 12.54 7.84 -9.42
N VAL A 282 11.62 8.55 -8.76
CA VAL A 282 10.54 9.29 -9.44
C VAL A 282 11.06 10.57 -10.10
N SER A 283 12.13 11.16 -9.59
CA SER A 283 12.72 12.39 -10.14
C SER A 283 13.73 12.15 -11.26
N ALA A 284 14.29 10.94 -11.35
CA ALA A 284 15.31 10.56 -12.34
C ALA A 284 14.74 10.10 -13.70
N ASP A 285 13.45 9.75 -13.74
CA ASP A 285 12.70 9.29 -14.92
C ASP A 285 11.85 10.43 -15.50
#